data_AF-A0A4Q4ZHY5-F1
#
_entry.id   AF-A0A4Q4ZHY5-F1
#
_cell.length_a   1.000
_cell.length_b   1.000
_cell.length_c   1.000
_cell.angle_alpha   90.00
_cell.angle_beta   90.00
_cell.angle_gamma   90.00
#
_symmetry.space_group_name_H-M   'P 1'
#
loop_
_entity.id
_entity.type
_entity.pdbx_description
1 polymer ?
#
loop_
_entity_poly.entity_id
_entity_poly.type
_entity_poly.pdbx_seq_one_letter_code
_entity_poly.pdbx_strand_id
1 'polypeptide(L)'
;MNTLHQELARTVGDARLAAARDRHLAARVRNADHAGPRSSGRAAARWLAGSLARLLEAGRATSPAAGSRAYPPKGYRAQPAPTPAPAPRLLEPDDAAQEVALMLDHVAARIADHGTLSEAPVLAAMAALAERSSPGAAAALVDWDGAEVARLRAFGLVHGVVLAVLDPGAPSFVLGHAVGTDAALTG
;
A
#
# COMPACT_ATOMS: atom_id res chain seq x y z
N MET A 1 -21.43 43.07 7.02
CA MET A 1 -21.04 41.65 7.25
C MET A 1 -21.18 41.36 8.73
N ASN A 2 -21.79 40.23 9.10
CA ASN A 2 -22.21 39.95 10.48
C ASN A 2 -21.08 39.25 11.26
N THR A 3 -20.44 39.98 12.18
CA THR A 3 -19.25 39.55 12.93
C THR A 3 -19.49 38.30 13.79
N LEU A 4 -20.72 38.14 14.29
CA LEU A 4 -21.18 36.99 15.07
C LEU A 4 -21.04 35.65 14.34
N HIS A 5 -21.26 35.61 13.02
CA HIS A 5 -21.15 34.36 12.26
C HIS A 5 -19.70 33.92 12.06
N GLN A 6 -18.78 34.87 11.92
CA GLN A 6 -17.35 34.57 11.80
C GLN A 6 -16.77 34.07 13.13
N GLU A 7 -17.19 34.67 14.24
CA GLU A 7 -16.77 34.25 15.58
C GLU A 7 -17.27 32.84 15.91
N LEU A 8 -18.52 32.53 15.59
CA LEU A 8 -19.07 31.17 15.75
C LEU A 8 -18.30 30.13 14.92
N ALA A 9 -18.03 30.42 13.65
CA ALA A 9 -17.30 29.51 12.78
C ALA A 9 -15.87 29.25 13.29
N ARG A 10 -15.21 30.28 13.84
CA ARG A 10 -13.88 30.16 14.42
C ARG A 10 -13.89 29.28 15.67
N THR A 11 -14.82 29.52 16.60
CA THR A 11 -14.96 28.75 17.84
C THR A 11 -15.26 27.28 17.57
N VAL A 12 -16.09 26.97 16.58
CA VAL A 12 -16.37 25.57 16.19
C VAL A 12 -15.14 24.89 15.58
N GLY A 13 -14.34 25.63 14.80
CA GLY A 13 -13.06 25.14 14.25
C GLY A 13 -12.07 24.78 15.35
N ASP A 14 -11.88 25.68 16.31
CA ASP A 14 -10.96 25.48 17.43
C ASP A 14 -11.38 24.31 18.33
N ALA A 15 -12.69 24.16 18.60
CA ALA A 15 -13.23 23.04 19.36
C ALA A 15 -12.98 21.68 18.66
N ARG A 16 -13.13 21.62 17.34
CA ARG A 16 -12.84 20.39 16.57
C ARG A 16 -11.36 20.04 16.58
N LEU A 17 -10.47 21.04 16.50
CA LEU A 17 -9.03 20.84 16.54
C LEU A 17 -8.56 20.33 17.91
N ALA A 18 -9.12 20.87 19.00
CA ALA A 18 -8.86 20.39 20.35
C ALA A 18 -9.28 18.91 20.53
N ALA A 19 -10.49 18.55 20.09
CA ALA A 19 -10.99 17.17 20.16
C ALA A 19 -10.19 16.17 19.29
N ALA A 20 -9.52 16.62 18.24
CA ALA A 20 -8.61 15.78 17.46
C ALA A 20 -7.30 15.51 18.20
N ARG A 21 -6.74 16.52 18.87
CA ARG A 21 -5.51 16.38 19.67
C ARG A 21 -5.70 15.44 20.87
N ASP A 22 -6.82 15.52 21.55
CA ASP A 22 -7.11 14.65 22.69
C ASP A 22 -7.22 13.18 22.27
N ARG A 23 -7.88 12.91 21.14
CA ARG A 23 -7.94 11.55 20.57
C ARG A 23 -6.56 11.01 20.20
N HIS A 24 -5.69 11.86 19.68
CA HIS A 24 -4.32 11.49 19.34
C HIS A 24 -3.47 11.20 20.58
N LEU A 25 -3.58 12.01 21.64
CA LEU A 25 -2.89 11.77 22.91
C LEU A 25 -3.38 10.49 23.60
N ALA A 26 -4.70 10.25 23.64
CA ALA A 26 -5.27 9.03 24.19
C ALA A 26 -4.79 7.76 23.44
N ALA A 27 -4.60 7.84 22.13
CA ALA A 27 -4.02 6.76 21.35
C ALA A 27 -2.55 6.51 21.73
N ARG A 28 -1.76 7.57 21.93
CA ARG A 28 -0.35 7.43 22.34
C ARG A 28 -0.17 6.82 23.73
N VAL A 29 -1.01 7.20 24.71
CA VAL A 29 -0.93 6.66 26.07
C VAL A 29 -1.22 5.15 26.07
N ARG A 30 -2.28 4.71 25.37
CA ARG A 30 -2.60 3.27 25.26
C ARG A 30 -1.48 2.45 24.64
N ASN A 31 -0.74 3.03 23.69
CA ASN A 31 0.37 2.37 23.03
C ASN A 31 1.63 2.27 23.92
N ALA A 32 1.80 3.16 24.90
CA ALA A 32 2.96 3.18 25.79
C ALA A 32 2.90 2.06 26.85
N ASP A 33 1.70 1.69 27.31
CA ASP A 33 1.52 0.68 28.38
C ASP A 33 1.80 -0.77 27.95
N HIS A 34 1.96 -1.05 26.64
CA HIS A 34 1.95 -2.42 26.09
C HIS A 34 3.25 -2.88 25.43
N ALA A 35 4.38 -2.22 25.70
CA ALA A 35 5.69 -2.56 25.14
C ALA A 35 6.38 -3.71 25.90
N GLY A 36 6.03 -4.97 25.58
CA GLY A 36 6.79 -6.18 25.98
C GLY A 36 7.67 -6.76 24.85
N PRO A 37 8.64 -7.68 25.15
CA PRO A 37 9.72 -8.05 24.22
C PRO A 37 9.32 -9.05 23.13
N ARG A 38 9.75 -8.80 21.87
CA ARG A 38 9.30 -9.43 20.60
C ARG A 38 10.46 -9.99 19.75
N SER A 39 10.29 -11.16 19.12
CA SER A 39 11.29 -11.77 18.21
C SER A 39 10.78 -12.27 16.84
N SER A 40 9.49 -12.13 16.49
CA SER A 40 8.89 -12.83 15.33
C SER A 40 8.74 -12.04 14.01
N GLY A 41 8.98 -10.72 13.99
CA GLY A 41 8.54 -9.85 12.86
C GLY A 41 9.40 -9.87 11.58
N ARG A 42 10.72 -10.14 11.70
CA ARG A 42 11.67 -9.89 10.59
C ARG A 42 11.56 -10.88 9.43
N ALA A 43 11.03 -12.07 9.66
CA ALA A 43 10.90 -13.10 8.62
C ALA A 43 9.77 -12.79 7.63
N ALA A 44 8.65 -12.24 8.11
CA ALA A 44 7.48 -11.94 7.29
C ALA A 44 7.73 -10.77 6.33
N ALA A 45 8.41 -9.71 6.81
CA ALA A 45 8.75 -8.54 5.99
C ALA A 45 9.65 -8.91 4.79
N ARG A 46 10.64 -9.80 4.99
CA ARG A 46 11.53 -10.27 3.91
C ARG A 46 10.80 -11.06 2.83
N TRP A 47 9.77 -11.82 3.19
CA TRP A 47 8.99 -12.59 2.21
C TRP A 47 8.12 -11.67 1.33
N LEU A 48 7.52 -10.63 1.93
CA LEU A 48 6.66 -9.67 1.22
C LEU A 48 7.44 -8.79 0.24
N ALA A 49 8.61 -8.28 0.63
CA ALA A 49 9.48 -7.51 -0.26
C ALA A 49 9.90 -8.30 -1.52
N GLY A 50 10.25 -9.57 -1.38
CA GLY A 50 10.66 -10.41 -2.52
C GLY A 50 9.52 -10.76 -3.49
N SER A 51 8.27 -10.71 -3.03
CA SER A 51 7.12 -11.12 -3.82
C SER A 51 6.59 -9.96 -4.68
N LEU A 52 6.58 -8.75 -4.13
CA LEU A 52 6.23 -7.51 -4.84
C LEU A 52 7.16 -7.22 -6.02
N ALA A 53 8.48 -7.41 -5.84
CA ALA A 53 9.46 -7.19 -6.91
C ALA A 53 9.19 -8.08 -8.15
N ARG A 54 8.76 -9.35 -7.94
CA ARG A 54 8.46 -10.27 -9.06
C ARG A 54 7.19 -9.91 -9.79
N LEU A 55 6.17 -9.42 -9.09
CA LEU A 55 4.91 -9.01 -9.70
C LEU A 55 5.09 -7.75 -10.56
N LEU A 56 5.87 -6.78 -10.09
CA LEU A 56 6.21 -5.58 -10.86
C LEU A 56 7.05 -5.90 -12.10
N GLU A 57 8.00 -6.82 -12.00
CA GLU A 57 8.79 -7.27 -13.15
C GLU A 57 7.93 -8.02 -14.18
N ALA A 58 7.00 -8.86 -13.72
CA ALA A 58 6.09 -9.58 -14.60
C ALA A 58 5.14 -8.64 -15.37
N GLY A 59 4.66 -7.56 -14.73
CA GLY A 59 3.83 -6.54 -15.39
C GLY A 59 4.57 -5.70 -16.44
N ARG A 60 5.90 -5.57 -16.31
CA ARG A 60 6.74 -4.82 -17.27
C ARG A 60 7.01 -5.62 -18.55
N ALA A 61 7.05 -6.94 -18.45
CA ALA A 61 7.32 -7.84 -19.58
C ALA A 61 6.14 -8.00 -20.55
N THR A 62 4.93 -7.58 -20.17
CA THR A 62 3.72 -7.80 -20.98
C THR A 62 3.34 -6.64 -21.91
N SER A 63 4.22 -5.65 -22.13
CA SER A 63 3.98 -4.67 -23.19
C SER A 63 4.20 -5.32 -24.56
N PRO A 64 3.14 -5.58 -25.37
CA PRO A 64 3.31 -6.18 -26.68
C PRO A 64 4.01 -5.17 -27.58
N ALA A 65 5.30 -5.39 -27.84
CA ALA A 65 6.02 -4.65 -28.84
C ALA A 65 5.30 -4.85 -30.19
N ALA A 66 4.64 -3.78 -30.63
CA ALA A 66 4.02 -3.69 -31.95
C ALA A 66 5.04 -4.12 -33.01
N GLY A 67 4.64 -5.10 -33.82
CA GLY A 67 5.47 -5.68 -34.86
C GLY A 67 5.95 -4.62 -35.85
N SER A 68 7.23 -4.29 -35.78
CA SER A 68 7.93 -3.55 -36.82
C SER A 68 8.70 -4.56 -37.67
N ARG A 69 8.12 -4.90 -38.83
CA ARG A 69 8.80 -5.56 -39.94
C ARG A 69 9.87 -4.60 -40.45
N ALA A 70 11.12 -4.80 -40.04
CA ALA A 70 12.26 -4.04 -40.54
C ALA A 70 13.12 -4.92 -41.46
N TYR A 71 13.26 -4.46 -42.70
CA TYR A 71 14.27 -4.91 -43.66
C TYR A 71 15.68 -4.85 -43.04
N PRO A 72 16.61 -5.77 -43.37
CA PRO A 72 17.98 -5.67 -42.88
C PRO A 72 18.74 -4.56 -43.62
N PRO A 73 19.25 -3.51 -42.94
CA PRO A 73 20.19 -2.59 -43.55
C PRO A 73 21.56 -3.26 -43.69
N LYS A 74 22.09 -3.29 -44.93
CA LYS A 74 23.50 -3.60 -45.20
C LYS A 74 24.35 -2.44 -44.71
N GLY A 75 25.05 -2.64 -43.59
CA GLY A 75 25.98 -1.66 -43.04
C GLY A 75 26.31 -1.94 -41.58
N TYR A 76 26.97 -3.08 -41.33
CA TYR A 76 27.49 -3.41 -39.99
C TYR A 76 28.65 -2.47 -39.66
N ARG A 77 28.34 -1.31 -39.10
CA ARG A 77 29.29 -0.54 -38.30
C ARG A 77 29.46 -1.30 -36.99
N ALA A 78 30.69 -1.74 -36.71
CA ALA A 78 31.02 -2.45 -35.48
C ALA A 78 30.47 -1.69 -34.27
N GLN A 79 29.43 -2.25 -33.65
CA GLN A 79 28.84 -1.68 -32.46
C GLN A 79 29.87 -1.86 -31.33
N PRO A 80 30.25 -0.79 -30.62
CA PRO A 80 31.18 -0.92 -29.50
C PRO A 80 30.64 -1.95 -28.51
N ALA A 81 31.53 -2.79 -27.99
CA ALA A 81 31.18 -3.88 -27.09
C ALA A 81 30.20 -3.37 -26.02
N PRO A 82 29.07 -4.07 -25.77
CA PRO A 82 28.09 -3.65 -24.80
C PRO A 82 28.79 -3.47 -23.46
N THR A 83 28.85 -2.23 -22.98
CA THR A 83 29.34 -1.92 -21.64
C THR A 83 28.54 -2.78 -20.67
N PRO A 84 29.19 -3.56 -19.78
CA PRO A 84 28.47 -4.39 -18.82
C PRO A 84 27.52 -3.49 -18.02
N ALA A 85 26.22 -3.82 -18.08
CA ALA A 85 25.21 -3.08 -17.35
C ALA A 85 25.61 -3.04 -15.87
N PRO A 86 25.50 -1.88 -15.21
CA PRO A 86 25.78 -1.79 -13.79
C PRO A 86 24.91 -2.82 -13.05
N ALA A 87 25.53 -3.59 -12.16
CA ALA A 87 24.82 -4.60 -11.38
C ALA A 87 23.61 -3.95 -10.68
N PRO A 88 22.44 -4.63 -10.66
CA PRO A 88 21.25 -4.10 -10.00
C PRO A 88 21.60 -3.76 -8.56
N ARG A 89 21.47 -2.48 -8.20
CA ARG A 89 21.68 -2.04 -6.83
C ARG A 89 20.53 -2.61 -6.01
N LEU A 90 20.84 -3.49 -5.07
CA LEU A 90 19.90 -3.89 -4.05
C LEU A 90 19.59 -2.63 -3.24
N LEU A 91 18.37 -2.11 -3.38
CA LEU A 91 17.88 -1.03 -2.53
C LEU A 91 17.94 -1.50 -1.08
N GLU A 92 18.36 -0.60 -0.18
CA GLU A 92 18.25 -0.87 1.24
C GLU A 92 16.77 -1.11 1.58
N PRO A 93 16.45 -2.02 2.51
CA PRO A 93 15.06 -2.40 2.82
C PRO A 93 14.17 -1.19 3.15
N ASP A 94 14.73 -0.17 3.79
CA ASP A 94 14.01 1.04 4.18
C ASP A 94 13.67 1.91 2.96
N ASP A 95 14.57 2.01 1.99
CA ASP A 95 14.33 2.74 0.73
C ASP A 95 13.23 2.05 -0.09
N ALA A 96 13.26 0.71 -0.15
CA ALA A 96 12.23 -0.07 -0.84
C ALA A 96 10.85 0.07 -0.18
N ALA A 97 10.78 0.09 1.16
CA ALA A 97 9.53 0.32 1.89
C ALA A 97 8.96 1.72 1.61
N GLN A 98 9.81 2.74 1.61
CA GLN A 98 9.42 4.12 1.29
C GLN A 98 8.93 4.26 -0.15
N GLU A 99 9.60 3.60 -1.12
CA GLU A 99 9.19 3.62 -2.52
C GLU A 99 7.81 2.98 -2.72
N VAL A 100 7.56 1.83 -2.07
CA VAL A 100 6.24 1.18 -2.12
C VAL A 100 5.16 2.05 -1.46
N ALA A 101 5.47 2.72 -0.35
CA ALA A 101 4.52 3.64 0.30
C ALA A 101 4.13 4.80 -0.65
N LEU A 102 5.12 5.43 -1.30
CA LEU A 102 4.85 6.50 -2.27
C LEU A 102 4.05 6.02 -3.49
N MET A 103 4.33 4.81 -3.97
CA MET A 103 3.56 4.20 -5.06
C MET A 103 2.09 4.00 -4.65
N LEU A 104 1.85 3.50 -3.43
CA LEU A 104 0.49 3.30 -2.91
C LEU A 104 -0.27 4.62 -2.72
N ASP A 105 0.40 5.66 -2.22
CA ASP A 105 -0.18 7.01 -2.11
C ASP A 105 -0.59 7.55 -3.50
N HIS A 106 0.22 7.33 -4.52
CA HIS A 106 -0.11 7.73 -5.88
C HIS A 106 -1.33 6.98 -6.44
N VAL A 107 -1.44 5.67 -6.17
CA VAL A 107 -2.62 4.87 -6.53
C VAL A 107 -3.86 5.39 -5.81
N ALA A 108 -3.76 5.71 -4.52
CA ALA A 108 -4.86 6.27 -3.75
C ALA A 108 -5.37 7.59 -4.36
N ALA A 109 -4.45 8.47 -4.79
CA ALA A 109 -4.80 9.71 -5.50
C ALA A 109 -5.53 9.44 -6.82
N ARG A 110 -5.04 8.52 -7.65
CA ARG A 110 -5.70 8.17 -8.93
C ARG A 110 -7.08 7.55 -8.72
N ILE A 111 -7.26 6.71 -7.69
CA ILE A 111 -8.57 6.17 -7.32
C ILE A 111 -9.52 7.30 -6.89
N ALA A 112 -9.04 8.30 -6.15
CA ALA A 112 -9.86 9.43 -5.75
C ALA A 112 -10.31 10.27 -6.96
N ASP A 113 -9.45 10.43 -7.97
CA ASP A 113 -9.73 11.24 -9.17
C ASP A 113 -10.55 10.48 -10.23
N HIS A 114 -10.37 9.17 -10.36
CA HIS A 114 -10.88 8.38 -11.50
C HIS A 114 -11.71 7.15 -11.11
N GLY A 115 -11.86 6.89 -9.81
CA GLY A 115 -12.58 5.74 -9.28
C GLY A 115 -11.73 4.47 -9.23
N THR A 116 -12.26 3.44 -8.57
CA THR A 116 -11.55 2.17 -8.34
C THR A 116 -11.29 1.36 -9.61
N LEU A 117 -12.11 1.53 -10.65
CA LEU A 117 -12.03 0.75 -11.87
C LEU A 117 -10.84 1.14 -12.76
N SER A 118 -10.36 2.40 -12.68
CA SER A 118 -9.17 2.85 -13.43
C SER A 118 -7.88 2.17 -12.96
N GLU A 119 -7.86 1.69 -11.70
CA GLU A 119 -6.72 1.02 -11.07
C GLU A 119 -6.95 -0.49 -10.91
N ALA A 120 -7.88 -1.07 -11.67
CA ALA A 120 -8.25 -2.48 -11.55
C ALA A 120 -7.06 -3.48 -11.54
N PRO A 121 -6.03 -3.33 -12.39
CA PRO A 121 -4.86 -4.22 -12.35
C PRO A 121 -4.08 -4.13 -11.04
N VAL A 122 -3.92 -2.93 -10.49
CA VAL A 122 -3.18 -2.70 -9.23
C VAL A 122 -3.97 -3.24 -8.05
N LEU A 123 -5.27 -2.99 -8.01
CA LEU A 123 -6.17 -3.49 -6.97
C LEU A 123 -6.21 -5.03 -6.95
N ALA A 124 -6.20 -5.68 -8.10
CA ALA A 124 -6.10 -7.14 -8.18
C ALA A 124 -4.76 -7.68 -7.63
N ALA A 125 -3.65 -7.00 -7.91
CA ALA A 125 -2.35 -7.37 -7.34
C ALA A 125 -2.31 -7.19 -5.81
N MET A 126 -2.88 -6.11 -5.30
CA MET A 126 -3.02 -5.89 -3.86
C MET A 126 -3.90 -6.94 -3.19
N ALA A 127 -5.02 -7.31 -3.82
CA ALA A 127 -5.90 -8.38 -3.33
C ALA A 127 -5.13 -9.72 -3.22
N ALA A 128 -4.39 -10.10 -4.27
CA ALA A 128 -3.59 -11.33 -4.25
C ALA A 128 -2.54 -11.34 -3.12
N LEU A 129 -1.94 -10.18 -2.82
CA LEU A 129 -0.99 -10.04 -1.71
C LEU A 129 -1.66 -10.11 -0.34
N ALA A 130 -2.87 -9.56 -0.22
CA ALA A 130 -3.64 -9.51 1.01
C ALA A 130 -4.46 -10.77 1.28
N GLU A 131 -4.65 -11.65 0.30
CA GLU A 131 -5.52 -12.83 0.39
C GLU A 131 -5.28 -13.66 1.65
N ARG A 132 -4.01 -13.85 2.03
CA ARG A 132 -3.65 -14.64 3.21
C ARG A 132 -3.91 -13.94 4.55
N SER A 133 -3.85 -12.61 4.59
CA SER A 133 -3.98 -11.84 5.83
C SER A 133 -5.37 -11.21 5.99
N SER A 134 -6.09 -10.98 4.90
CA SER A 134 -7.38 -10.32 4.92
C SER A 134 -8.24 -10.76 3.72
N PRO A 135 -8.69 -12.03 3.68
CA PRO A 135 -9.40 -12.61 2.54
C PRO A 135 -10.70 -11.85 2.21
N GLY A 136 -11.44 -11.39 3.22
CA GLY A 136 -12.66 -10.60 3.00
C GLY A 136 -12.39 -9.24 2.35
N ALA A 137 -11.29 -8.57 2.74
CA ALA A 137 -10.90 -7.31 2.11
C ALA A 137 -10.35 -7.57 0.69
N ALA A 138 -9.56 -8.61 0.49
CA ALA A 138 -9.05 -8.98 -0.83
C ALA A 138 -10.20 -9.27 -1.82
N ALA A 139 -11.17 -10.10 -1.43
CA ALA A 139 -12.36 -10.39 -2.24
C ALA A 139 -13.17 -9.13 -2.55
N ALA A 140 -13.44 -8.30 -1.54
CA ALA A 140 -14.16 -7.05 -1.73
C ALA A 140 -13.42 -6.04 -2.61
N LEU A 141 -12.08 -6.10 -2.69
CA LEU A 141 -11.27 -5.21 -3.51
C LEU A 141 -11.42 -5.48 -5.01
N VAL A 142 -11.68 -6.74 -5.39
CA VAL A 142 -11.84 -7.20 -6.78
C VAL A 142 -13.28 -7.52 -7.17
N ASP A 143 -14.23 -7.28 -6.26
CA ASP A 143 -15.66 -7.39 -6.55
C ASP A 143 -16.11 -6.17 -7.37
N TRP A 144 -16.06 -6.31 -8.70
CA TRP A 144 -16.45 -5.26 -9.65
C TRP A 144 -17.97 -5.09 -9.75
N ASP A 145 -18.74 -6.13 -9.41
CA ASP A 145 -20.21 -6.08 -9.37
C ASP A 145 -20.72 -5.43 -8.07
N GLY A 146 -19.87 -5.41 -7.03
CA GLY A 146 -20.12 -4.74 -5.75
C GLY A 146 -20.11 -3.20 -5.81
N ALA A 147 -20.55 -2.60 -4.70
CA ALA A 147 -20.56 -1.14 -4.55
C ALA A 147 -19.13 -0.58 -4.45
N GLU A 148 -18.85 0.53 -5.12
CA GLU A 148 -17.54 1.19 -5.09
C GLU A 148 -17.09 1.56 -3.66
N VAL A 149 -18.02 1.96 -2.80
CA VAL A 149 -17.72 2.25 -1.38
C VAL A 149 -17.15 1.02 -0.66
N ALA A 150 -17.57 -0.20 -1.02
CA ALA A 150 -17.02 -1.42 -0.47
C ALA A 150 -15.57 -1.64 -0.92
N ARG A 151 -15.28 -1.44 -2.22
CA ARG A 151 -13.90 -1.48 -2.76
C ARG A 151 -12.98 -0.45 -2.12
N LEU A 152 -13.44 0.78 -1.92
CA LEU A 152 -12.65 1.84 -1.26
C LEU A 152 -12.33 1.51 0.20
N ARG A 153 -13.30 0.92 0.94
CA ARG A 153 -13.05 0.45 2.31
C ARG A 153 -12.05 -0.69 2.33
N ALA A 154 -12.21 -1.67 1.44
CA ALA A 154 -11.27 -2.77 1.27
C ALA A 154 -9.86 -2.26 0.93
N PHE A 155 -9.74 -1.28 0.03
CA PHE A 155 -8.47 -0.66 -0.32
C PHE A 155 -7.81 -0.04 0.90
N GLY A 156 -8.53 0.76 1.69
CA GLY A 156 -7.98 1.36 2.91
C GLY A 156 -7.47 0.32 3.92
N LEU A 157 -8.17 -0.80 4.08
CA LEU A 157 -7.74 -1.91 4.95
C LEU A 157 -6.48 -2.58 4.42
N VAL A 158 -6.44 -2.96 3.14
CA VAL A 158 -5.28 -3.59 2.52
C VAL A 158 -4.07 -2.64 2.51
N HIS A 159 -4.30 -1.36 2.23
CA HIS A 159 -3.28 -0.32 2.28
C HIS A 159 -2.64 -0.22 3.67
N GLY A 160 -3.47 -0.17 4.73
CA GLY A 160 -2.97 -0.18 6.11
C GLY A 160 -2.20 -1.44 6.48
N VAL A 161 -2.66 -2.61 6.02
CA VAL A 161 -1.97 -3.90 6.20
C VAL A 161 -0.59 -3.88 5.53
N VAL A 162 -0.50 -3.41 4.28
CA VAL A 162 0.76 -3.33 3.54
C VAL A 162 1.73 -2.37 4.23
N LEU A 163 1.28 -1.16 4.60
CA LEU A 163 2.14 -0.21 5.30
C LEU A 163 2.62 -0.73 6.66
N ALA A 164 1.76 -1.42 7.42
CA ALA A 164 2.14 -2.00 8.71
C ALA A 164 3.18 -3.13 8.59
N VAL A 165 3.22 -3.83 7.45
CA VAL A 165 4.27 -4.81 7.15
C VAL A 165 5.58 -4.12 6.78
N LEU A 166 5.49 -3.05 5.99
CA LEU A 166 6.64 -2.35 5.41
C LEU A 166 7.36 -1.47 6.42
N ASP A 167 6.67 -0.97 7.44
CA ASP A 167 7.30 -0.25 8.54
C ASP A 167 7.84 -1.25 9.58
N PRO A 168 9.16 -1.53 9.62
CA PRO A 168 9.74 -2.42 10.62
C PRO A 168 9.65 -1.84 12.05
N GLY A 169 9.34 -0.55 12.18
CA GLY A 169 9.06 0.16 13.43
C GLY A 169 7.57 0.22 13.78
N ALA A 170 6.66 -0.16 12.86
CA ALA A 170 5.23 -0.13 13.14
C ALA A 170 4.87 -1.20 14.17
N PRO A 171 4.07 -0.85 15.20
CA PRO A 171 3.58 -1.85 16.13
C PRO A 171 2.67 -2.83 15.39
N SER A 172 3.18 -4.05 15.17
CA SER A 172 2.53 -5.27 14.64
C SER A 172 1.12 -5.62 15.16
N PHE A 173 0.58 -4.86 16.11
CA PHE A 173 -0.75 -5.01 16.68
C PHE A 173 -1.89 -4.67 15.69
N VAL A 174 -1.65 -3.80 14.69
CA VAL A 174 -2.69 -3.45 13.69
C VAL A 174 -3.11 -4.68 12.84
N LEU A 175 -2.20 -5.63 12.63
CA LEU A 175 -2.47 -6.87 11.91
C LEU A 175 -3.17 -7.93 12.77
N GLY A 176 -2.92 -7.95 14.07
CA GLY A 176 -3.52 -8.92 15.00
C GLY A 176 -5.03 -8.76 15.16
N HIS A 177 -5.55 -7.53 15.16
CA HIS A 177 -6.99 -7.29 15.24
C HIS A 177 -7.75 -7.49 13.91
N ALA A 178 -7.07 -7.39 12.77
CA ALA A 178 -7.68 -7.63 11.46
C ALA A 178 -7.74 -9.12 11.08
N VAL A 179 -6.89 -9.96 11.69
CA VAL A 179 -6.70 -11.37 11.32
C VAL A 179 -7.40 -12.37 12.26
N GLY A 180 -7.79 -11.99 13.49
CA GLY A 180 -8.32 -13.00 14.44
C GLY A 180 -9.20 -12.49 15.56
N THR A 181 -10.51 -12.58 15.35
CA THR A 181 -11.52 -12.74 16.41
C THR A 181 -12.37 -13.99 16.17
N ASP A 182 -11.75 -15.14 15.84
CA ASP A 182 -12.50 -16.38 15.59
C ASP A 182 -11.90 -17.67 16.19
N ALA A 183 -10.94 -17.56 17.12
CA ALA A 183 -10.30 -18.73 17.73
C ALA A 183 -10.59 -18.93 19.23
N ALA A 184 -11.62 -18.28 19.79
CA ALA A 184 -11.92 -18.35 21.23
C ALA A 184 -13.30 -18.95 21.57
N LEU A 185 -13.97 -19.64 20.64
CA LEU A 185 -15.27 -20.28 20.88
C LEU A 185 -15.35 -21.70 20.27
N THR A 186 -14.45 -22.58 20.68
CA THR A 186 -14.69 -24.03 20.64
C THR A 186 -14.00 -24.64 21.86
N GLY A 187 -14.83 -25.22 22.73
CA GLY A 187 -14.46 -25.64 24.09
C GLY A 187 -13.75 -26.98 24.19
#